data_AF-A0A182UPR1-F1
#
_entry.id   AF-A0A182UPR1-F1
#
_cell.length_a   1.000
_cell.length_b   1.000
_cell.length_c   1.000
_cell.angle_alpha   90.00
_cell.angle_beta   90.00
_cell.angle_gamma   90.00
#
_symmetry.space_group_name_H-M   'P 1'
#
loop_
_entity.id
_entity.type
_entity.pdbx_description
1 polymer ?
#
loop_
_entity_poly.entity_id
_entity_poly.type
_entity_poly.pdbx_seq_one_letter_code
_entity_poly.pdbx_strand_id
1 'polypeptide(L)'
;MATNKRMVRTTPTETMVAMTLITLQCLRRFYETWFVQVFSSKLKINLSAYLVGYIHYFGTIVAILAQAEGFTRAGPVSLPTNGYRFEPSVRLALCVGVFCYAWYHQYLSNVILANLRKDKAGKVVSQKHSLPTGDYFDAVSSPHMFFEIVMYVVLFCVLHRNSTMVYVLLWVLSNQLMNSWLTHQWYVENFPNYPKERKALVPFVLISLNTMTLQVESPTVYTSQGVPISVTGIAQVKIQGQNEDMLLTACEQFLGKSEAEIQHIALVTLEGHQRAIMGSMTVEEIYKDRKKFSKQVFEVASSDLVNMGITVVSYTLKDIRDEEGYLKSLGMARTAEVKRDARIGEAEARCDATIKEAIAEEQRMAARFLNDTEIAKAQRDFELKKAVYDVEVQTKKAEAEMAYELQAAKTKQRIKEEQMQIKVVERTQEIAVQEQEMQRRERELEATIRRPAEAEKYKLEKLAEANKLRVILEAEAEAEAIKVRGEAEAFAIAAKSKAEAEQMAKKAEAWREYREAAMVDMLLDTLPKVAAEVAAPLSQAKKITMVSSGNGEVGAVKLTGEVLQIVNKIPELVKSITGVDISRSVHAG
;
A
#
# COMPACT_ATOMS: atom_id res chain seq x y z
N MET A 1 -40.06 6.85 -105.30
CA MET A 1 -40.27 5.43 -105.68
C MET A 1 -39.08 4.63 -105.16
N ALA A 2 -39.04 4.34 -103.86
CA ALA A 2 -37.97 3.51 -103.30
C ALA A 2 -38.28 2.05 -103.67
N THR A 3 -37.64 1.53 -104.71
CA THR A 3 -37.63 0.11 -105.02
C THR A 3 -36.82 -0.61 -103.95
N ASN A 4 -37.43 -0.77 -102.77
CA ASN A 4 -36.91 -1.57 -101.69
C ASN A 4 -36.96 -3.04 -102.17
N LYS A 5 -35.94 -3.48 -102.93
CA LYS A 5 -35.80 -4.86 -103.39
C LYS A 5 -35.64 -5.74 -102.15
N ARG A 6 -36.77 -6.25 -101.64
CA ARG A 6 -36.77 -7.25 -100.57
C ARG A 6 -35.97 -8.45 -101.07
N MET A 7 -34.84 -8.74 -100.41
CA MET A 7 -34.00 -9.87 -100.77
C MET A 7 -34.60 -11.16 -100.20
N VAL A 8 -34.74 -12.18 -101.06
CA VAL A 8 -35.03 -13.55 -100.63
C VAL A 8 -33.84 -14.03 -99.81
N ARG A 9 -34.06 -14.47 -98.57
CA ARG A 9 -32.97 -14.99 -97.72
C ARG A 9 -33.20 -16.43 -97.28
N THR A 10 -34.43 -16.92 -97.30
CA THR A 10 -34.79 -18.28 -96.89
C THR A 10 -35.26 -19.11 -98.05
N THR A 11 -34.92 -20.39 -98.03
CA THR A 11 -35.38 -21.36 -99.04
C THR A 11 -36.85 -21.76 -98.78
N PRO A 12 -37.60 -22.20 -99.80
CA PRO A 12 -38.97 -22.68 -99.64
C PRO A 12 -39.09 -23.83 -98.63
N THR A 13 -38.09 -24.71 -98.58
CA THR A 13 -38.05 -25.87 -97.67
C THR A 13 -37.89 -25.44 -96.21
N GLU A 14 -36.94 -24.55 -95.91
CA GLU A 14 -36.75 -23.97 -94.58
C GLU A 14 -38.00 -23.20 -94.11
N THR A 15 -38.58 -22.38 -94.99
CA THR A 15 -39.82 -21.63 -94.68
C THR A 15 -40.98 -22.57 -94.41
N MET A 16 -41.17 -23.60 -95.24
CA MET A 16 -42.26 -24.58 -95.04
C MET A 16 -42.10 -25.33 -93.72
N VAL A 17 -40.89 -25.85 -93.43
CA VAL A 17 -40.63 -26.56 -92.16
C VAL A 17 -40.84 -25.63 -90.97
N ALA A 18 -40.30 -24.41 -90.99
CA ALA A 18 -40.50 -23.44 -89.92
C ALA A 18 -41.98 -23.12 -89.69
N MET A 19 -42.76 -22.93 -90.76
CA MET A 19 -44.20 -22.70 -90.70
C MET A 19 -44.97 -23.90 -90.13
N THR A 20 -44.60 -25.13 -90.51
CA THR A 20 -45.19 -26.35 -89.95
C THR A 20 -44.89 -26.47 -88.46
N LEU A 21 -43.64 -26.28 -88.05
CA LEU A 21 -43.23 -26.37 -86.65
C LEU A 21 -43.93 -25.33 -85.77
N ILE A 22 -44.00 -24.06 -86.19
CA ILE A 22 -44.68 -23.02 -85.41
C ILE A 22 -46.20 -23.25 -85.37
N THR A 23 -46.79 -23.79 -86.44
CA THR A 23 -48.22 -24.13 -86.47
C THR A 23 -48.52 -25.28 -85.50
N LEU A 24 -47.70 -26.33 -85.48
CA LEU A 24 -47.81 -27.41 -84.50
C LEU A 24 -47.65 -26.90 -83.07
N GLN A 25 -46.72 -25.97 -82.83
CA GLN A 25 -46.58 -25.31 -81.53
C GLN A 25 -47.84 -24.52 -81.15
N CYS A 26 -48.39 -23.69 -82.05
CA CYS A 26 -49.61 -22.93 -81.79
C CYS A 26 -50.81 -23.83 -81.51
N LEU A 27 -50.98 -24.91 -82.28
CA LEU A 27 -52.05 -25.90 -82.07
C LEU A 27 -51.92 -26.57 -80.70
N ARG A 28 -50.70 -26.98 -80.31
CA ARG A 28 -50.46 -27.58 -79.00
C ARG A 28 -50.67 -26.58 -77.87
N ARG A 29 -50.20 -25.34 -78.01
CA ARG A 29 -50.45 -24.28 -77.01
C ARG A 29 -51.92 -23.98 -76.83
N PHE A 30 -52.70 -23.99 -77.91
CA PHE A 30 -54.15 -23.89 -77.83
C PHE A 30 -54.76 -25.06 -77.07
N TYR A 31 -54.37 -26.30 -77.39
CA TYR A 31 -54.81 -27.48 -76.67
C TYR A 31 -54.45 -27.44 -75.18
N GLU A 32 -53.21 -27.06 -74.84
CA GLU A 32 -52.76 -26.93 -73.46
C GLU A 32 -53.58 -25.91 -72.69
N THR A 33 -53.79 -24.73 -73.27
CA THR A 33 -54.52 -23.63 -72.63
C THR A 33 -55.98 -24.03 -72.40
N TRP A 34 -56.61 -24.72 -73.36
CA TRP A 34 -58.04 -25.02 -73.27
C TRP A 34 -58.36 -26.27 -72.46
N PHE A 35 -57.53 -27.32 -72.55
CA PHE A 35 -57.83 -28.64 -71.98
C PHE A 35 -56.92 -29.06 -70.84
N VAL A 36 -55.67 -28.58 -70.79
CA VAL A 36 -54.66 -29.05 -69.83
C VAL A 36 -54.53 -28.11 -68.64
N GLN A 37 -54.25 -26.83 -68.89
CA GLN A 37 -53.91 -25.84 -67.88
C GLN A 37 -55.10 -25.47 -67.00
N VAL A 38 -54.81 -25.19 -65.73
CA VAL A 38 -55.80 -24.81 -64.73
C VAL A 38 -55.51 -23.38 -64.29
N PHE A 39 -56.35 -22.44 -64.73
CA PHE A 39 -56.23 -21.04 -64.35
C PHE A 39 -56.93 -20.76 -63.01
N SER A 40 -56.33 -19.92 -62.18
CA SER A 40 -56.98 -19.47 -60.95
C SER A 40 -58.02 -18.40 -61.26
N SER A 41 -59.18 -18.47 -60.62
CA SER A 41 -60.26 -17.49 -60.80
C SER A 41 -59.93 -16.09 -60.26
N LYS A 42 -58.88 -15.97 -59.43
CA LYS A 42 -58.48 -14.70 -58.81
C LYS A 42 -57.44 -13.92 -59.63
N LEU A 43 -56.67 -14.57 -60.49
CA LEU A 43 -55.64 -13.90 -61.29
C LEU A 43 -56.20 -13.55 -62.67
N LYS A 44 -56.25 -12.26 -62.98
CA LYS A 44 -56.60 -11.74 -64.30
C LYS A 44 -55.32 -11.27 -65.00
N ILE A 45 -55.20 -11.58 -66.28
CA ILE A 45 -54.09 -11.09 -67.10
C ILE A 45 -54.27 -9.60 -67.40
N ASN A 46 -53.17 -8.85 -67.38
CA ASN A 46 -53.17 -7.46 -67.80
C ASN A 46 -53.50 -7.33 -69.29
N LEU A 47 -54.37 -6.38 -69.67
CA LEU A 47 -54.80 -6.20 -71.06
C LEU A 47 -53.63 -5.88 -72.00
N SER A 48 -52.65 -5.11 -71.53
CA SER A 48 -51.43 -4.82 -72.30
C SER A 48 -50.62 -6.07 -72.61
N ALA A 49 -50.41 -6.94 -71.62
CA ALA A 49 -49.71 -8.21 -71.81
C ALA A 49 -50.46 -9.14 -72.78
N TYR A 50 -51.79 -9.14 -72.72
CA TYR A 50 -52.64 -9.89 -73.64
C TYR A 50 -52.48 -9.40 -75.10
N LEU A 51 -52.50 -8.09 -75.33
CA LEU A 51 -52.29 -7.49 -76.67
C LEU A 51 -50.91 -7.80 -77.25
N VAL A 52 -49.86 -7.74 -76.41
CA VAL A 52 -48.49 -8.09 -76.81
C VAL A 52 -48.40 -9.55 -77.29
N GLY A 53 -49.15 -10.46 -76.66
CA GLY A 53 -49.22 -11.86 -77.11
C GLY A 53 -49.75 -12.02 -78.53
N TYR A 54 -50.82 -11.30 -78.90
CA TYR A 54 -51.36 -11.32 -80.27
C TYR A 54 -50.35 -10.78 -81.28
N ILE A 55 -49.69 -9.66 -80.95
CA ILE A 55 -48.67 -9.05 -81.80
C ILE A 55 -47.50 -10.02 -81.99
N HIS A 56 -47.10 -10.76 -80.96
CA HIS A 56 -46.02 -11.73 -81.03
C HIS A 56 -46.32 -12.88 -82.00
N TYR A 57 -47.47 -13.55 -81.87
CA TYR A 57 -47.80 -14.69 -82.74
C TYR A 57 -47.99 -14.26 -84.20
N PHE A 58 -48.72 -13.15 -84.42
CA PHE A 58 -48.89 -12.58 -85.76
C PHE A 58 -47.54 -12.13 -86.34
N GLY A 59 -46.76 -11.39 -85.55
CA GLY A 59 -45.45 -10.88 -85.94
C GLY A 59 -44.45 -12.00 -86.22
N THR A 60 -44.49 -13.11 -85.49
CA THR A 60 -43.63 -14.28 -85.73
C THR A 60 -43.94 -14.89 -87.10
N ILE A 61 -45.21 -15.11 -87.43
CA ILE A 61 -45.61 -15.65 -88.75
C ILE A 61 -45.17 -14.71 -89.88
N VAL A 62 -45.42 -13.41 -89.72
CA VAL A 62 -44.99 -12.40 -90.69
C VAL A 62 -43.47 -12.36 -90.81
N ALA A 63 -42.73 -12.50 -89.71
CA ALA A 63 -41.26 -12.54 -89.72
C ALA A 63 -40.73 -13.75 -90.52
N ILE A 64 -41.37 -14.93 -90.41
CA ILE A 64 -41.02 -16.11 -91.21
C ILE A 64 -41.19 -15.80 -92.70
N LEU A 65 -42.33 -15.21 -93.07
CA LEU A 65 -42.73 -15.00 -94.46
C LEU A 65 -42.08 -13.78 -95.11
N ALA A 66 -41.65 -12.78 -94.34
CA ALA A 66 -41.15 -11.50 -94.83
C ALA A 66 -39.94 -11.61 -95.79
N GLN A 67 -39.14 -12.68 -95.64
CA GLN A 67 -37.95 -12.94 -96.47
C GLN A 67 -38.04 -14.27 -97.26
N ALA A 68 -39.24 -14.87 -97.29
CA ALA A 68 -39.51 -16.11 -98.00
C ALA A 68 -39.58 -15.90 -99.52
N GLU A 69 -39.17 -16.94 -100.25
CA GLU A 69 -39.33 -17.00 -101.70
C GLU A 69 -40.81 -17.04 -102.09
N GLY A 70 -41.26 -16.10 -102.93
CA GLY A 70 -42.67 -15.95 -103.35
C GLY A 70 -43.37 -14.73 -102.76
N PHE A 71 -43.10 -14.36 -101.50
CA PHE A 71 -43.67 -13.17 -100.84
C PHE A 71 -42.84 -11.89 -101.04
N THR A 72 -41.61 -12.04 -101.51
CA THR A 72 -40.63 -10.96 -101.71
C THR A 72 -40.53 -10.49 -103.17
N ARG A 73 -41.09 -11.22 -104.13
CA ARG A 73 -41.05 -10.87 -105.56
C ARG A 73 -42.21 -9.92 -105.90
N ALA A 74 -41.90 -8.81 -106.59
CA ALA A 74 -42.90 -7.93 -107.19
C ALA A 74 -43.28 -8.44 -108.59
N GLY A 75 -44.17 -9.44 -108.66
CA GLY A 75 -44.66 -10.00 -109.93
C GLY A 75 -45.89 -10.89 -109.72
N PRO A 76 -46.66 -11.22 -110.78
CA PRO A 76 -47.82 -12.10 -110.67
C PRO A 76 -47.40 -13.46 -110.09
N VAL A 77 -48.17 -13.94 -109.11
CA VAL A 77 -47.94 -15.22 -108.42
C VAL A 77 -48.06 -16.34 -109.45
N SER A 78 -46.92 -16.79 -109.98
CA SER A 78 -46.82 -18.00 -110.80
C SER A 78 -46.46 -19.15 -109.87
N LEU A 79 -47.35 -20.14 -109.77
CA LEU A 79 -47.01 -21.41 -109.14
C LEU A 79 -45.87 -22.04 -109.95
N PRO A 80 -44.80 -22.53 -109.30
CA PRO A 80 -43.70 -23.16 -110.03
C PRO A 80 -44.21 -24.37 -110.80
N THR A 81 -43.99 -24.36 -112.12
CA THR A 81 -44.45 -25.40 -113.06
C THR A 81 -43.86 -26.79 -112.80
N ASN A 82 -42.75 -26.88 -112.06
CA ASN A 82 -42.09 -28.14 -111.69
C ASN A 82 -42.36 -28.63 -110.26
N GLY A 83 -43.30 -28.00 -109.54
CA GLY A 83 -43.54 -28.30 -108.13
C GLY A 83 -42.37 -27.89 -107.22
N TYR A 84 -42.64 -27.72 -105.93
CA TYR A 84 -41.57 -27.49 -104.95
C TYR A 84 -40.90 -28.83 -104.62
N ARG A 85 -39.60 -28.97 -104.91
CA ARG A 85 -38.82 -30.13 -104.47
C ARG A 85 -38.43 -29.95 -103.00
N PHE A 86 -38.81 -30.90 -102.16
CA PHE A 86 -38.34 -30.96 -100.79
C PHE A 86 -36.88 -31.42 -100.77
N GLU A 87 -35.98 -30.53 -100.38
CA GLU A 87 -34.54 -30.81 -100.25
C GLU A 87 -34.21 -31.06 -98.76
N PRO A 88 -34.16 -32.33 -98.32
CA PRO A 88 -33.80 -32.65 -96.94
C PRO A 88 -32.33 -32.33 -96.68
N SER A 89 -32.06 -31.61 -95.59
CA SER A 89 -30.70 -31.36 -95.09
C SER A 89 -30.52 -32.03 -93.74
N VAL A 90 -29.33 -32.59 -93.47
CA VAL A 90 -28.98 -33.18 -92.17
C VAL A 90 -29.18 -32.16 -91.03
N ARG A 91 -28.83 -30.89 -91.29
CA ARG A 91 -29.07 -29.79 -90.35
C ARG A 91 -30.55 -29.62 -90.04
N LEU A 92 -31.40 -29.66 -91.07
CA LEU A 92 -32.85 -29.51 -90.91
C LEU A 92 -33.45 -30.69 -90.12
N ALA A 93 -32.99 -31.91 -90.39
CA ALA A 93 -33.39 -33.10 -89.64
C ALA A 93 -33.00 -33.00 -88.16
N LEU A 94 -31.77 -32.56 -87.86
CA LEU A 94 -31.32 -32.32 -86.48
C LEU A 94 -32.16 -31.24 -85.80
N CYS A 95 -32.42 -30.12 -86.48
CA CYS A 95 -33.27 -29.06 -85.96
C CYS A 95 -34.68 -29.57 -85.64
N VAL A 96 -35.30 -30.32 -86.54
CA VAL A 96 -36.62 -30.92 -86.29
C VAL A 96 -36.57 -31.89 -85.09
N GLY A 97 -35.53 -32.71 -84.98
CA GLY A 97 -35.34 -33.61 -83.84
C GLY A 97 -35.26 -32.87 -82.49
N VAL A 98 -34.40 -31.84 -82.41
CA VAL A 98 -34.25 -31.02 -81.19
C VAL A 98 -35.54 -30.24 -80.91
N PHE A 99 -36.23 -29.73 -81.94
CA PHE A 99 -37.53 -29.07 -81.77
C PHE A 99 -38.54 -30.03 -81.17
N CYS A 100 -38.70 -31.23 -81.71
CA CYS A 100 -39.64 -32.24 -81.21
C CYS A 100 -39.31 -32.64 -79.76
N TYR A 101 -38.02 -32.77 -79.41
CA TYR A 101 -37.59 -33.02 -78.03
C TYR A 101 -38.00 -31.89 -77.09
N ALA A 102 -37.65 -30.64 -77.41
CA ALA A 102 -38.02 -29.48 -76.61
C ALA A 102 -39.54 -29.29 -76.54
N TRP A 103 -40.23 -29.56 -77.64
CA TRP A 103 -41.68 -29.54 -77.74
C TRP A 103 -42.30 -30.57 -76.78
N TYR A 104 -41.80 -31.80 -76.75
CA TYR A 104 -42.27 -32.83 -75.82
C TYR A 104 -42.04 -32.45 -74.36
N HIS A 105 -40.82 -32.04 -73.98
CA HIS A 105 -40.52 -31.70 -72.58
C HIS A 105 -41.22 -30.44 -72.09
N GLN A 106 -41.47 -29.47 -72.97
CA GLN A 106 -42.31 -28.32 -72.63
C GLN A 106 -43.77 -28.74 -72.33
N TYR A 107 -44.33 -29.64 -73.12
CA TYR A 107 -45.66 -30.19 -72.88
C TYR A 107 -45.70 -30.94 -71.55
N LEU A 108 -44.73 -31.84 -71.32
CA LEU A 108 -44.60 -32.59 -70.07
C LEU A 108 -44.51 -31.65 -68.86
N SER A 109 -43.71 -30.59 -68.95
CA SER A 109 -43.59 -29.58 -67.91
C SER A 109 -44.93 -28.89 -67.60
N ASN A 110 -45.72 -28.55 -68.62
CA ASN A 110 -47.04 -27.94 -68.45
C ASN A 110 -48.06 -28.92 -67.84
N VAL A 111 -47.98 -30.21 -68.21
CA VAL A 111 -48.81 -31.27 -67.65
C VAL A 111 -48.49 -31.49 -66.17
N ILE A 112 -47.21 -31.51 -65.79
CA ILE A 112 -46.78 -31.61 -64.38
C ILE A 112 -47.38 -30.45 -63.58
N LEU A 113 -47.25 -29.21 -64.06
CA LEU A 113 -47.82 -28.03 -63.39
C LEU A 113 -49.35 -28.10 -63.27
N ALA A 114 -50.04 -28.62 -64.28
CA ALA A 114 -51.48 -28.80 -64.24
C ALA A 114 -51.90 -29.90 -63.26
N ASN A 115 -51.16 -31.01 -63.21
CA ASN A 115 -51.44 -32.15 -62.34
C ASN A 115 -51.23 -31.82 -60.86
N LEU A 116 -50.39 -30.86 -60.50
CA LEU A 116 -50.31 -30.34 -59.13
C LEU A 116 -51.63 -29.74 -58.61
N ARG A 117 -52.55 -29.39 -59.52
CA ARG A 117 -53.86 -28.80 -59.20
C ARG A 117 -55.02 -29.78 -59.39
N LYS A 118 -54.76 -30.98 -59.94
CA LYS A 118 -55.75 -32.01 -60.26
C LYS A 118 -55.58 -33.26 -59.39
N ASP A 119 -56.68 -33.97 -59.15
CA ASP A 119 -56.63 -35.31 -58.55
C ASP A 119 -56.26 -36.37 -59.59
N LYS A 120 -56.07 -37.62 -59.16
CA LYS A 120 -55.89 -38.81 -60.03
C LYS A 120 -57.03 -39.02 -61.02
N ALA A 121 -58.23 -38.51 -60.73
CA ALA A 121 -59.39 -38.51 -61.62
C ALA A 121 -59.45 -37.30 -62.60
N GLY A 122 -58.46 -36.41 -62.57
CA GLY A 122 -58.37 -35.23 -63.44
C GLY A 122 -59.21 -34.03 -63.01
N LYS A 123 -59.93 -34.11 -61.89
CA LYS A 123 -60.74 -33.02 -61.34
C LYS A 123 -59.86 -32.01 -60.59
N VAL A 124 -60.13 -30.72 -60.73
CA VAL A 124 -59.38 -29.65 -60.04
C VAL A 124 -59.71 -29.67 -58.54
N VAL A 125 -58.71 -29.90 -57.69
CA VAL A 125 -58.86 -30.00 -56.22
C VAL A 125 -58.35 -28.75 -55.51
N SER A 126 -57.33 -28.09 -56.06
CA SER A 126 -56.70 -26.94 -55.44
C SER A 126 -56.21 -25.93 -56.47
N GLN A 127 -56.37 -24.65 -56.16
CA GLN A 127 -55.77 -23.55 -56.93
C GLN A 127 -54.49 -23.00 -56.27
N LYS A 128 -54.03 -23.60 -55.16
CA LYS A 128 -52.81 -23.18 -54.48
C LYS A 128 -51.58 -23.61 -55.29
N HIS A 129 -50.51 -22.81 -55.22
CA HIS A 129 -49.22 -23.18 -55.78
C HIS A 129 -48.58 -24.26 -54.91
N SER A 130 -47.93 -25.21 -55.55
CA SER A 130 -47.19 -26.31 -54.93
C SER A 130 -45.84 -26.46 -55.63
N LEU A 131 -44.87 -27.10 -54.98
CA LEU A 131 -43.56 -27.32 -55.57
C LEU A 131 -43.63 -28.40 -56.67
N PRO A 132 -43.28 -28.09 -57.94
CA PRO A 132 -43.21 -29.11 -58.98
C PRO A 132 -42.02 -30.04 -58.77
N THR A 133 -42.20 -31.32 -59.06
CA THR A 133 -41.17 -32.37 -59.01
C THR A 133 -41.30 -33.26 -60.25
N GLY A 134 -40.17 -33.81 -60.71
CA GLY A 134 -40.10 -34.66 -61.90
C GLY A 134 -39.69 -33.92 -63.19
N ASP A 135 -39.11 -34.69 -64.12
CA ASP A 135 -38.46 -34.18 -65.34
C ASP A 135 -37.40 -33.11 -65.00
N TYR A 136 -37.29 -32.04 -65.80
CA TYR A 136 -36.31 -30.99 -65.58
C TYR A 136 -36.64 -30.04 -64.41
N PHE A 137 -37.74 -30.25 -63.68
CA PHE A 137 -38.04 -29.45 -62.49
C PHE A 137 -37.04 -29.69 -61.35
N ASP A 138 -36.32 -30.81 -61.36
CA ASP A 138 -35.31 -31.11 -60.34
C ASP A 138 -34.06 -30.24 -60.49
N ALA A 139 -33.76 -29.79 -61.71
CA ALA A 139 -32.63 -28.89 -62.00
C ALA A 139 -33.03 -27.42 -62.18
N VAL A 140 -34.23 -27.15 -62.72
CA VAL A 140 -34.65 -25.81 -63.16
C VAL A 140 -36.05 -25.49 -62.63
N SER A 141 -36.28 -24.23 -62.25
CA SER A 141 -37.57 -23.76 -61.70
C SER A 141 -38.69 -23.78 -62.73
N SER A 142 -38.36 -23.39 -63.95
CA SER A 142 -39.30 -23.20 -65.06
C SER A 142 -38.79 -23.86 -66.35
N PRO A 143 -38.70 -25.20 -66.41
CA PRO A 143 -38.23 -25.93 -67.60
C PRO A 143 -39.07 -25.65 -68.84
N HIS A 144 -40.38 -25.43 -68.69
CA HIS A 144 -41.26 -25.02 -69.79
C HIS A 144 -40.81 -23.70 -70.48
N MET A 145 -40.23 -22.75 -69.74
CA MET A 145 -39.69 -21.51 -70.32
C MET A 145 -38.35 -21.74 -71.00
N PHE A 146 -37.50 -22.61 -70.43
CA PHE A 146 -36.24 -23.03 -71.04
C PHE A 146 -36.46 -23.72 -72.39
N PHE A 147 -37.37 -24.70 -72.45
CA PHE A 147 -37.70 -25.39 -73.70
C PHE A 147 -38.40 -24.49 -74.73
N GLU A 148 -39.08 -23.41 -74.30
CA GLU A 148 -39.57 -22.38 -75.24
C GLU A 148 -38.38 -21.72 -75.93
N ILE A 149 -37.36 -21.30 -75.17
CA ILE A 149 -36.16 -20.67 -75.74
C ILE A 149 -35.47 -21.64 -76.70
N VAL A 150 -35.29 -22.91 -76.32
CA VAL A 150 -34.67 -23.92 -77.19
C VAL A 150 -35.41 -24.05 -78.52
N MET A 151 -36.75 -24.12 -78.51
CA MET A 151 -37.52 -24.20 -79.76
C MET A 151 -37.36 -22.97 -80.66
N TYR A 152 -37.29 -21.76 -80.09
CA TYR A 152 -37.09 -20.54 -80.88
C TYR A 152 -35.64 -20.39 -81.37
N VAL A 153 -34.64 -20.86 -80.61
CA VAL A 153 -33.25 -20.98 -81.08
C VAL A 153 -33.19 -21.95 -82.26
N VAL A 154 -33.86 -23.09 -82.17
CA VAL A 154 -33.94 -24.06 -83.28
C VAL A 154 -34.64 -23.45 -84.49
N LEU A 155 -35.74 -22.71 -84.30
CA LEU A 155 -36.43 -22.01 -85.39
C LEU A 155 -35.52 -20.98 -86.08
N PHE A 156 -34.70 -20.28 -85.29
CA PHE A 156 -33.66 -19.40 -85.81
C PHE A 156 -32.58 -20.18 -86.57
N CYS A 157 -32.13 -21.34 -86.09
CA CYS A 157 -31.19 -22.20 -86.83
C CYS A 157 -31.75 -22.72 -88.15
N VAL A 158 -33.05 -23.06 -88.20
CA VAL A 158 -33.74 -23.41 -89.46
C VAL A 158 -33.74 -22.23 -90.42
N LEU A 159 -33.96 -21.01 -89.93
CA LEU A 159 -34.05 -19.78 -90.70
C LEU A 159 -32.81 -18.88 -90.54
N HIS A 160 -31.61 -19.44 -90.44
CA HIS A 160 -30.40 -18.73 -90.01
C HIS A 160 -30.04 -17.50 -90.87
N ARG A 161 -30.51 -17.45 -92.13
CA ARG A 161 -30.30 -16.33 -93.06
C ARG A 161 -31.34 -15.22 -92.91
N ASN A 162 -32.43 -15.49 -92.20
CA ASN A 162 -33.53 -14.56 -92.02
C ASN A 162 -33.19 -13.54 -90.92
N SER A 163 -33.03 -12.28 -91.30
CA SER A 163 -32.70 -11.23 -90.33
C SER A 163 -33.86 -10.84 -89.44
N THR A 164 -35.11 -11.03 -89.87
CA THR A 164 -36.27 -10.68 -89.01
C THR A 164 -36.39 -11.63 -87.82
N MET A 165 -35.92 -12.87 -87.98
CA MET A 165 -35.95 -13.88 -86.92
C MET A 165 -35.04 -13.57 -85.73
N VAL A 166 -34.00 -12.77 -85.93
CA VAL A 166 -33.15 -12.30 -84.83
C VAL A 166 -33.98 -11.51 -83.82
N TYR A 167 -34.87 -10.62 -84.28
CA TYR A 167 -35.69 -9.81 -83.39
C TYR A 167 -36.72 -10.64 -82.62
N VAL A 168 -37.31 -11.65 -83.27
CA VAL A 168 -38.23 -12.59 -82.62
C VAL A 168 -37.48 -13.41 -81.56
N LEU A 169 -36.29 -13.90 -81.88
CA LEU A 169 -35.46 -14.65 -80.95
C LEU A 169 -35.06 -13.79 -79.74
N LEU A 170 -34.58 -12.57 -79.96
CA LEU A 170 -34.21 -11.64 -78.88
C LEU A 170 -35.40 -11.30 -77.98
N TRP A 171 -36.57 -11.08 -78.57
CA TRP A 171 -37.81 -10.86 -77.83
C TRP A 171 -38.17 -12.05 -76.95
N VAL A 172 -38.18 -13.27 -77.50
CA VAL A 172 -38.51 -14.49 -76.74
C VAL A 172 -37.46 -14.75 -75.67
N LEU A 173 -36.18 -14.64 -75.99
CA LEU A 173 -35.08 -14.86 -75.05
C LEU A 173 -35.18 -13.90 -73.87
N SER A 174 -35.36 -12.60 -74.13
CA SER A 174 -35.55 -11.57 -73.09
C SER A 174 -36.78 -11.86 -72.22
N ASN A 175 -37.95 -12.09 -72.84
CA ASN A 175 -39.19 -12.30 -72.12
C ASN A 175 -39.16 -13.60 -71.28
N GLN A 176 -38.65 -14.70 -71.82
CA GLN A 176 -38.61 -15.98 -71.11
C GLN A 176 -37.55 -16.01 -70.00
N LEU A 177 -36.39 -15.35 -70.20
CA LEU A 177 -35.40 -15.17 -69.14
C LEU A 177 -35.96 -14.38 -67.97
N MET A 178 -36.59 -13.24 -68.24
CA MET A 178 -37.17 -12.38 -67.20
C MET A 178 -38.26 -13.12 -66.41
N ASN A 179 -39.20 -13.76 -67.12
CA ASN A 179 -40.28 -14.50 -66.46
C ASN A 179 -39.76 -15.71 -65.65
N SER A 180 -38.74 -16.40 -66.15
CA SER A 180 -38.11 -17.52 -65.46
C SER A 180 -37.42 -17.05 -64.17
N TRP A 181 -36.71 -15.93 -64.23
CA TRP A 181 -36.05 -15.34 -63.06
C TRP A 181 -37.06 -14.87 -62.00
N LEU A 182 -38.09 -14.13 -62.40
CA LEU A 182 -39.17 -13.70 -61.51
C LEU A 182 -39.89 -14.89 -60.86
N THR A 183 -40.13 -15.96 -61.63
CA THR A 183 -40.76 -17.17 -61.11
C THR A 183 -39.86 -17.88 -60.10
N HIS A 184 -38.55 -17.97 -60.36
CA HIS A 184 -37.59 -18.55 -59.42
C HIS A 184 -37.52 -17.76 -58.11
N GLN A 185 -37.40 -16.43 -58.19
CA GLN A 185 -37.40 -15.56 -57.02
C GLN A 185 -38.69 -15.73 -56.21
N TRP A 186 -39.84 -15.76 -56.89
CA TRP A 186 -41.13 -16.00 -56.23
C TRP A 186 -41.17 -17.35 -55.50
N TYR A 187 -40.63 -18.42 -56.09
CA TYR A 187 -40.55 -19.72 -55.41
C TYR A 187 -39.65 -19.69 -54.17
N VAL A 188 -38.48 -19.03 -54.26
CA VAL A 188 -37.54 -18.88 -53.14
C VAL A 188 -38.17 -18.10 -51.98
N GLU A 189 -38.94 -17.04 -52.29
CA GLU A 189 -39.60 -16.20 -51.28
C GLU A 189 -40.81 -16.89 -50.63
N ASN A 190 -41.57 -17.68 -51.39
CA ASN A 190 -42.86 -18.23 -50.93
C ASN A 190 -42.76 -19.65 -50.36
N PHE A 191 -41.70 -20.41 -50.65
CA PHE A 191 -41.52 -21.78 -50.19
C PHE A 191 -40.25 -21.93 -49.33
N PRO A 192 -40.37 -22.05 -48.00
CA PRO A 192 -39.23 -22.26 -47.11
C PRO A 192 -38.42 -23.53 -47.42
N ASN A 193 -39.08 -24.56 -47.95
CA ASN A 193 -38.48 -25.85 -48.31
C ASN A 193 -38.08 -25.92 -49.80
N TYR A 194 -37.82 -24.78 -50.46
CA TYR A 194 -37.41 -24.76 -51.86
C TYR A 194 -35.98 -25.32 -52.04
N PRO A 195 -35.75 -26.27 -52.98
CA PRO A 195 -34.41 -26.84 -53.20
C PRO A 195 -33.41 -25.79 -53.69
N LYS A 196 -32.34 -25.55 -52.91
CA LYS A 196 -31.32 -24.52 -53.20
C LYS A 196 -30.49 -24.79 -54.47
N GLU A 197 -30.45 -26.04 -54.91
CA GLU A 197 -29.70 -26.46 -56.10
C GLU A 197 -30.43 -26.09 -57.41
N ARG A 198 -31.76 -25.92 -57.37
CA ARG A 198 -32.55 -25.55 -58.55
C ARG A 198 -32.17 -24.16 -59.03
N LYS A 199 -31.96 -24.01 -60.34
CA LYS A 199 -31.66 -22.73 -60.99
C LYS A 199 -32.90 -22.12 -61.64
N ALA A 200 -32.82 -20.85 -62.03
CA ALA A 200 -33.92 -20.16 -62.69
C ALA A 200 -34.20 -20.73 -64.10
N LEU A 201 -33.18 -20.74 -64.98
CA LEU A 201 -33.33 -21.12 -66.39
C LEU A 201 -32.26 -22.10 -66.91
N VAL A 202 -30.97 -21.73 -66.88
CA VAL A 202 -29.90 -22.58 -67.41
C VAL A 202 -29.15 -23.21 -66.25
N PRO A 203 -29.14 -24.55 -66.12
CA PRO A 203 -28.31 -25.20 -65.12
C PRO A 203 -26.83 -24.95 -65.48
N PHE A 204 -25.99 -24.68 -64.47
CA PHE A 204 -24.53 -24.60 -64.55
C PHE A 204 -23.84 -23.32 -65.12
N VAL A 205 -24.54 -22.18 -65.31
CA VAL A 205 -23.93 -20.98 -65.94
C VAL A 205 -23.65 -19.79 -65.00
N LEU A 206 -24.15 -19.81 -63.76
CA LEU A 206 -24.03 -18.66 -62.85
C LEU A 206 -22.98 -18.90 -61.76
N ILE A 207 -21.92 -18.09 -61.78
CA ILE A 207 -20.93 -17.99 -60.70
C ILE A 207 -21.43 -16.96 -59.68
N SER A 208 -21.44 -17.35 -58.40
CA SER A 208 -21.80 -16.45 -57.29
C SER A 208 -20.66 -15.47 -57.02
N LEU A 209 -20.95 -14.17 -57.04
CA LEU A 209 -20.00 -13.10 -56.70
C LEU A 209 -20.08 -12.68 -55.22
N ASN A 210 -20.83 -13.43 -54.41
CA ASN A 210 -21.01 -13.12 -52.99
C ASN A 210 -19.73 -13.39 -52.19
N THR A 211 -19.61 -12.70 -51.06
CA THR A 211 -18.53 -12.96 -50.11
C THR A 211 -18.73 -14.29 -49.41
N MET A 212 -17.70 -15.12 -49.43
CA MET A 212 -17.62 -16.41 -48.76
C MET A 212 -16.74 -16.25 -47.51
N THR A 213 -17.15 -16.87 -46.40
CA THR A 213 -16.35 -16.87 -45.16
C THR A 213 -15.71 -18.24 -44.99
N LEU A 214 -14.39 -18.25 -44.87
CA LEU A 214 -13.56 -19.44 -44.73
C LEU A 214 -12.94 -19.47 -43.34
N GLN A 215 -13.10 -20.59 -42.64
CA GLN A 215 -12.39 -20.85 -41.39
C GLN A 215 -11.15 -21.68 -41.72
N VAL A 216 -9.98 -21.05 -41.61
CA VAL A 216 -8.69 -21.66 -41.95
C VAL A 216 -8.08 -22.23 -40.68
N GLU A 217 -8.01 -23.55 -40.59
CA GLU A 217 -7.40 -24.25 -39.46
C GLU A 217 -6.10 -24.90 -39.90
N SER A 218 -5.00 -24.56 -39.21
CA SER A 218 -3.70 -25.19 -39.43
C SER A 218 -3.27 -25.86 -38.13
N PRO A 219 -3.54 -27.17 -37.97
CA PRO A 219 -3.16 -27.91 -36.77
C PRO A 219 -1.65 -28.24 -36.77
N THR A 220 -1.04 -28.18 -35.59
CA THR A 220 0.28 -28.74 -35.27
C THR A 220 1.39 -28.32 -36.24
N VAL A 221 1.59 -27.01 -36.38
CA VAL A 221 2.65 -26.44 -37.24
C VAL A 221 3.82 -26.00 -36.39
N TYR A 222 5.02 -26.43 -36.75
CA TYR A 222 6.25 -26.02 -36.09
C TYR A 222 6.65 -24.62 -36.53
N THR A 223 6.84 -23.73 -35.56
CA THR A 223 7.40 -22.38 -35.77
C THR A 223 8.90 -22.43 -36.09
N SER A 224 9.50 -21.27 -36.40
CA SER A 224 10.95 -21.17 -36.68
C SER A 224 11.85 -21.67 -35.54
N GLN A 225 11.33 -21.71 -34.30
CA GLN A 225 12.02 -22.25 -33.11
C GLN A 225 11.62 -23.69 -32.77
N GLY A 226 10.83 -24.35 -33.62
CA GLY A 226 10.43 -25.75 -33.41
C GLY A 226 9.34 -25.96 -32.35
N VAL A 227 8.63 -24.91 -31.93
CA VAL A 227 7.47 -25.04 -31.04
C VAL A 227 6.22 -25.34 -31.87
N PRO A 228 5.50 -26.45 -31.63
CA PRO A 228 4.27 -26.78 -32.34
C PRO A 228 3.10 -25.91 -31.86
N ILE A 229 2.47 -25.20 -32.79
CA ILE A 229 1.28 -24.37 -32.51
C ILE A 229 0.17 -24.68 -33.52
N SER A 230 -1.07 -24.54 -33.07
CA SER A 230 -2.27 -24.68 -33.87
C SER A 230 -2.96 -23.32 -33.98
N VAL A 231 -3.21 -22.86 -35.20
CA VAL A 231 -3.77 -21.52 -35.44
C VAL A 231 -5.07 -21.63 -36.22
N THR A 232 -6.07 -20.86 -35.79
CA THR A 232 -7.33 -20.70 -36.50
C THR A 232 -7.48 -19.26 -36.98
N GLY A 233 -7.63 -19.08 -38.29
CA GLY A 233 -7.93 -17.82 -38.95
C GLY A 233 -9.36 -17.80 -39.52
N ILE A 234 -9.91 -16.60 -39.68
CA ILE A 234 -11.13 -16.36 -40.45
C ILE A 234 -10.75 -15.45 -41.63
N ALA A 235 -10.98 -15.95 -42.84
CA ALA A 235 -10.78 -15.23 -44.08
C ALA A 235 -12.13 -14.95 -44.74
N GLN A 236 -12.32 -13.74 -45.27
CA GLN A 236 -13.43 -13.41 -46.15
C GLN A 236 -12.88 -13.27 -47.56
N VAL A 237 -13.38 -14.08 -48.48
CA VAL A 237 -12.96 -14.08 -49.89
C VAL A 237 -14.17 -13.86 -50.78
N LYS A 238 -13.95 -13.29 -51.97
CA LYS A 238 -14.99 -13.18 -52.98
C LYS A 238 -14.37 -13.25 -54.37
N ILE A 239 -15.18 -13.62 -55.35
CA ILE A 239 -14.78 -13.50 -56.76
C ILE A 239 -14.83 -12.02 -57.15
N GLN A 240 -13.76 -11.53 -57.76
CA GLN A 240 -13.68 -10.11 -58.11
C GLN A 240 -14.53 -9.82 -59.35
N GLY A 241 -15.59 -9.02 -59.17
CA GLY A 241 -16.47 -8.61 -60.27
C GLY A 241 -16.12 -7.26 -60.92
N GLN A 242 -15.23 -6.47 -60.32
CA GLN A 242 -14.88 -5.13 -60.82
C GLN A 242 -13.77 -5.14 -61.88
N ASN A 243 -12.86 -6.11 -61.81
CA ASN A 243 -11.76 -6.25 -62.77
C ASN A 243 -12.11 -7.35 -63.77
N GLU A 244 -12.21 -6.98 -65.06
CA GLU A 244 -12.60 -7.87 -66.14
C GLU A 244 -11.63 -9.06 -66.30
N ASP A 245 -10.32 -8.82 -66.19
CA ASP A 245 -9.29 -9.86 -66.34
C ASP A 245 -9.39 -10.92 -65.23
N MET A 246 -9.59 -10.46 -63.98
CA MET A 246 -9.76 -11.36 -62.83
C MET A 246 -11.07 -12.13 -62.90
N LEU A 247 -12.14 -11.48 -63.36
CA LEU A 247 -13.43 -12.12 -63.53
C LEU A 247 -13.36 -13.20 -64.62
N LEU A 248 -12.66 -12.94 -65.72
CA LEU A 248 -12.47 -13.89 -66.81
C LEU A 248 -11.65 -15.10 -66.33
N THR A 249 -10.57 -14.86 -65.59
CA THR A 249 -9.76 -15.93 -64.96
C THR A 249 -10.59 -16.78 -63.99
N ALA A 250 -11.41 -16.14 -63.15
CA ALA A 250 -12.32 -16.85 -62.25
C ALA A 250 -13.38 -17.65 -63.02
N CYS A 251 -13.89 -17.13 -64.14
CA CYS A 251 -14.81 -17.87 -65.00
C CYS A 251 -14.12 -19.09 -65.61
N GLU A 252 -12.91 -18.94 -66.15
CA GLU A 252 -12.16 -20.07 -66.73
C GLU A 252 -11.90 -21.19 -65.71
N GLN A 253 -11.61 -20.83 -64.45
CA GLN A 253 -11.26 -21.82 -63.42
C GLN A 253 -12.47 -22.39 -62.66
N PHE A 254 -13.51 -21.60 -62.46
CA PHE A 254 -14.63 -21.94 -61.56
C PHE A 254 -15.98 -22.10 -62.25
N LEU A 255 -16.10 -21.84 -63.55
CA LEU A 255 -17.36 -22.06 -64.27
C LEU A 255 -17.75 -23.54 -64.21
N GLY A 256 -18.94 -23.81 -63.67
CA GLY A 256 -19.46 -25.17 -63.46
C GLY A 256 -19.11 -25.80 -62.11
N LYS A 257 -18.23 -25.20 -61.30
CA LYS A 257 -17.98 -25.63 -59.92
C LYS A 257 -19.04 -25.09 -58.97
N SER A 258 -19.33 -25.86 -57.93
CA SER A 258 -20.18 -25.45 -56.82
C SER A 258 -19.45 -24.46 -55.89
N GLU A 259 -20.22 -23.69 -55.13
CA GLU A 259 -19.65 -22.74 -54.16
C GLU A 259 -18.78 -23.45 -53.11
N ALA A 260 -19.17 -24.66 -52.69
CA ALA A 260 -18.39 -25.47 -51.74
C ALA A 260 -17.02 -25.88 -52.29
N GLU A 261 -16.93 -26.19 -53.58
CA GLU A 261 -15.65 -26.52 -54.22
C GLU A 261 -14.74 -25.29 -54.33
N ILE A 262 -15.30 -24.12 -54.66
CA ILE A 262 -14.54 -22.86 -54.71
C ILE A 262 -14.02 -22.51 -53.31
N GLN A 263 -14.87 -22.67 -52.28
CA GLN A 263 -14.47 -22.49 -50.88
C GLN A 263 -13.34 -23.45 -50.49
N HIS A 264 -13.42 -24.72 -50.89
CA HIS A 264 -12.38 -25.70 -50.60
C HIS A 264 -11.04 -25.36 -51.26
N ILE A 265 -11.05 -24.94 -52.54
CA ILE A 265 -9.83 -24.53 -53.25
C ILE A 265 -9.19 -23.33 -52.55
N ALA A 266 -9.98 -22.29 -52.26
CA ALA A 266 -9.48 -21.10 -51.56
C ALA A 266 -8.98 -21.42 -50.13
N LEU A 267 -9.65 -22.35 -49.43
CA LEU A 267 -9.28 -22.80 -48.09
C LEU A 267 -7.89 -23.46 -48.10
N VAL A 268 -7.65 -24.40 -49.01
CA VAL A 268 -6.38 -25.13 -49.11
C VAL A 268 -5.22 -24.17 -49.43
N THR A 269 -5.43 -23.21 -50.33
CA THR A 269 -4.42 -22.19 -50.64
C THR A 269 -4.12 -21.31 -49.43
N LEU A 270 -5.15 -20.81 -48.73
CA LEU A 270 -4.98 -20.00 -47.52
C LEU A 270 -4.29 -20.78 -46.40
N GLU A 271 -4.63 -22.05 -46.21
CA GLU A 271 -3.99 -22.93 -45.22
C GLU A 271 -2.50 -23.11 -45.53
N GLY A 272 -2.14 -23.33 -46.80
CA GLY A 272 -0.75 -23.44 -47.23
C GLY A 272 0.06 -22.20 -46.90
N HIS A 273 -0.46 -21.01 -47.22
CA HIS A 273 0.20 -19.74 -46.91
C HIS A 273 0.26 -19.45 -45.42
N GLN A 274 -0.83 -19.69 -44.68
CA GLN A 274 -0.86 -19.57 -43.22
C GLN A 274 0.22 -20.44 -42.58
N ARG A 275 0.34 -21.70 -43.02
CA ARG A 275 1.35 -22.65 -42.53
C ARG A 275 2.78 -22.21 -42.85
N ALA A 276 3.01 -21.67 -44.04
CA ALA A 276 4.32 -21.15 -44.43
C ALA A 276 4.75 -19.95 -43.57
N ILE A 277 3.85 -19.00 -43.31
CA ILE A 277 4.13 -17.85 -42.44
C ILE A 277 4.39 -18.30 -41.01
N MET A 278 3.59 -19.24 -40.48
CA MET A 278 3.81 -19.82 -39.16
C MET A 278 5.21 -20.45 -39.00
N GLY A 279 5.71 -21.14 -40.03
CA GLY A 279 7.06 -21.72 -40.01
C GLY A 279 8.20 -20.70 -40.05
N SER A 280 7.94 -19.49 -40.55
CA SER A 280 8.95 -18.41 -40.65
C SER A 280 9.02 -17.52 -39.40
N MET A 281 7.96 -17.45 -38.61
CA MET A 281 7.85 -16.58 -37.43
C MET A 281 8.08 -17.35 -36.12
N THR A 282 8.46 -16.64 -35.06
CA THR A 282 8.48 -17.23 -33.71
C THR A 282 7.11 -17.16 -33.07
N VAL A 283 6.86 -17.99 -32.06
CA VAL A 283 5.60 -18.01 -31.31
C VAL A 283 5.30 -16.65 -30.67
N GLU A 284 6.32 -15.97 -30.15
CA GLU A 284 6.18 -14.65 -29.51
C GLU A 284 5.78 -13.58 -30.51
N GLU A 285 6.31 -13.61 -31.73
CA GLU A 285 5.92 -12.64 -32.77
C GLU A 285 4.45 -12.80 -33.16
N ILE A 286 3.99 -14.06 -33.35
CA ILE A 286 2.61 -14.37 -33.68
C ILE A 286 1.68 -13.97 -32.53
N TYR A 287 2.11 -14.20 -31.28
CA TYR A 287 1.31 -13.90 -30.09
C TYR A 287 1.26 -12.41 -29.74
N LYS A 288 2.39 -11.70 -29.79
CA LYS A 288 2.50 -10.27 -29.45
C LYS A 288 1.96 -9.37 -30.55
N ASP A 289 2.24 -9.68 -31.81
CA ASP A 289 1.82 -8.86 -32.96
C ASP A 289 0.96 -9.66 -33.95
N ARG A 290 -0.29 -9.88 -33.53
CA ARG A 290 -1.32 -10.56 -34.34
C ARG A 290 -1.62 -9.82 -35.64
N LYS A 291 -1.39 -8.50 -35.69
CA LYS A 291 -1.62 -7.69 -36.90
C LYS A 291 -0.54 -7.94 -37.93
N LYS A 292 0.73 -8.00 -37.52
CA LYS A 292 1.85 -8.35 -38.40
C LYS A 292 1.64 -9.72 -39.05
N PHE A 293 1.30 -10.73 -38.25
CA PHE A 293 0.97 -12.07 -38.77
C PHE A 293 -0.19 -12.03 -39.77
N SER A 294 -1.31 -11.40 -39.39
CA SER A 294 -2.51 -11.31 -40.25
C SER A 294 -2.22 -10.57 -41.57
N LYS A 295 -1.37 -9.53 -41.53
CA LYS A 295 -0.96 -8.77 -42.71
C LYS A 295 -0.09 -9.60 -43.65
N GLN A 296 0.86 -10.37 -43.12
CA GLN A 296 1.72 -11.23 -43.94
C GLN A 296 0.92 -12.35 -44.62
N VAL A 297 0.03 -13.03 -43.88
CA VAL A 297 -0.85 -14.04 -44.47
C VAL A 297 -1.75 -13.42 -45.54
N PHE A 298 -2.29 -12.22 -45.28
CA PHE A 298 -3.10 -11.49 -46.25
C PHE A 298 -2.32 -11.14 -47.53
N GLU A 299 -1.11 -10.59 -47.44
CA GLU A 299 -0.32 -10.18 -48.60
C GLU A 299 0.09 -11.36 -49.47
N VAL A 300 0.57 -12.44 -48.85
CA VAL A 300 1.01 -13.65 -49.58
C VAL A 300 -0.17 -14.41 -50.17
N ALA A 301 -1.28 -14.57 -49.43
CA ALA A 301 -2.46 -15.23 -49.98
C ALA A 301 -3.14 -14.41 -51.08
N SER A 302 -3.11 -13.07 -50.97
CA SER A 302 -3.70 -12.20 -51.99
C SER A 302 -2.99 -12.32 -53.34
N SER A 303 -1.66 -12.40 -53.36
CA SER A 303 -0.92 -12.50 -54.63
C SER A 303 -1.21 -13.80 -55.39
N ASP A 304 -1.42 -14.90 -54.67
CA ASP A 304 -1.71 -16.22 -55.25
C ASP A 304 -3.18 -16.36 -55.66
N LEU A 305 -4.11 -15.94 -54.80
CA LEU A 305 -5.55 -15.97 -55.09
C LEU A 305 -5.95 -15.02 -56.23
N VAL A 306 -5.20 -13.93 -56.45
CA VAL A 306 -5.38 -13.04 -57.60
C VAL A 306 -5.23 -13.79 -58.92
N ASN A 307 -4.30 -14.73 -59.02
CA ASN A 307 -4.11 -15.56 -60.23
C ASN A 307 -5.25 -16.55 -60.47
N MET A 308 -6.13 -16.74 -59.48
CA MET A 308 -7.36 -17.51 -59.60
C MET A 308 -8.60 -16.63 -59.80
N GLY A 309 -8.45 -15.30 -59.80
CA GLY A 309 -9.57 -14.37 -59.85
C GLY A 309 -10.35 -14.24 -58.52
N ILE A 310 -9.78 -14.73 -57.41
CA ILE A 310 -10.31 -14.59 -56.05
C ILE A 310 -9.62 -13.40 -55.37
N THR A 311 -10.40 -12.54 -54.72
CA THR A 311 -9.87 -11.47 -53.88
C THR A 311 -10.15 -11.77 -52.41
N VAL A 312 -9.09 -11.68 -51.59
CA VAL A 312 -9.23 -11.69 -50.14
C VAL A 312 -9.70 -10.32 -49.69
N VAL A 313 -10.88 -10.25 -49.07
CA VAL A 313 -11.46 -9.02 -48.52
C VAL A 313 -10.83 -8.71 -47.16
N SER A 314 -10.69 -9.73 -46.32
CA SER A 314 -10.05 -9.60 -45.01
C SER A 314 -9.54 -10.95 -44.51
N TYR A 315 -8.51 -10.90 -43.68
CA TYR A 315 -8.02 -12.05 -42.92
C TYR A 315 -7.82 -11.63 -41.47
N THR A 316 -8.34 -12.41 -40.53
CA THR A 316 -8.23 -12.15 -39.10
C THR A 316 -7.87 -13.41 -38.35
N LEU A 317 -6.95 -13.28 -37.39
CA LEU A 317 -6.57 -14.35 -36.49
C LEU A 317 -7.64 -14.56 -35.42
N LYS A 318 -8.24 -15.75 -35.35
CA LYS A 318 -9.29 -16.10 -34.38
C LYS A 318 -8.70 -16.63 -33.08
N ASP A 319 -7.87 -17.67 -33.16
CA ASP A 319 -7.33 -18.38 -31.98
C ASP A 319 -5.92 -18.91 -32.24
N ILE A 320 -5.11 -19.04 -31.19
CA ILE A 320 -3.79 -19.66 -31.19
C ILE A 320 -3.75 -20.65 -30.02
N ARG A 321 -3.53 -21.92 -30.34
CA ARG A 321 -3.42 -23.02 -29.38
C ARG A 321 -2.03 -23.63 -29.45
N ASP A 322 -1.62 -24.18 -28.32
CA ASP A 322 -0.33 -24.79 -28.13
C ASP A 322 -0.54 -26.05 -27.29
N GLU A 323 -0.07 -27.19 -27.81
CA GLU A 323 -0.26 -28.51 -27.21
C GLU A 323 0.72 -28.76 -26.06
N GLU A 324 1.93 -28.17 -26.13
CA GLU A 324 3.01 -28.39 -25.16
C GLU A 324 2.98 -27.38 -24.01
N GLY A 325 2.10 -26.37 -24.06
CA GLY A 325 1.90 -25.40 -22.99
C GLY A 325 3.02 -24.37 -22.83
N TYR A 326 3.83 -24.15 -23.87
CA TYR A 326 4.76 -23.04 -24.01
C TYR A 326 4.10 -21.67 -23.76
N LEU A 327 2.96 -21.38 -24.42
CA LEU A 327 2.20 -20.12 -24.24
C LEU A 327 1.73 -19.94 -22.80
N LYS A 328 1.31 -21.03 -22.16
CA LYS A 328 0.91 -21.03 -20.75
C LYS A 328 2.11 -20.71 -19.84
N SER A 329 3.26 -21.31 -20.11
CA SER A 329 4.51 -21.08 -19.37
C SER A 329 5.01 -19.64 -19.54
N LEU A 330 4.95 -19.10 -20.75
CA LEU A 330 5.29 -17.70 -21.05
C LEU A 330 4.37 -16.73 -20.28
N GLY A 331 3.06 -17.01 -20.27
CA GLY A 331 2.09 -16.26 -19.49
C GLY A 331 2.35 -16.33 -17.98
N MET A 332 2.74 -17.50 -17.45
CA MET A 332 3.10 -17.68 -16.05
C MET A 332 4.35 -16.87 -15.66
N ALA A 333 5.40 -16.90 -16.48
CA ALA A 333 6.62 -16.12 -16.26
C ALA A 333 6.32 -14.62 -16.23
N ARG A 334 5.56 -14.11 -17.21
CA ARG A 334 5.18 -12.69 -17.25
C ARG A 334 4.28 -12.30 -16.07
N THR A 335 3.36 -13.17 -15.67
CA THR A 335 2.50 -12.94 -14.50
C THR A 335 3.33 -12.90 -13.21
N ALA A 336 4.35 -13.76 -13.09
CA ALA A 336 5.26 -13.76 -11.95
C ALA A 336 6.13 -12.50 -11.90
N GLU A 337 6.64 -12.04 -13.05
CA GLU A 337 7.39 -10.79 -13.20
C GLU A 337 6.53 -9.58 -12.79
N VAL A 338 5.34 -9.45 -13.35
CA VAL A 338 4.40 -8.36 -13.00
C VAL A 338 4.03 -8.41 -11.51
N LYS A 339 3.82 -9.59 -10.93
CA LYS A 339 3.58 -9.74 -9.48
C LYS A 339 4.79 -9.42 -8.61
N ARG A 340 6.01 -9.64 -9.13
CA ARG A 340 7.25 -9.27 -8.44
C ARG A 340 7.40 -7.76 -8.45
N ASP A 341 7.25 -7.12 -9.59
CA ASP A 341 7.36 -5.67 -9.74
C ASP A 341 6.27 -4.95 -8.94
N ALA A 342 5.03 -5.45 -8.96
CA ALA A 342 3.96 -4.94 -8.11
C ALA A 342 4.30 -5.06 -6.62
N ARG A 343 4.91 -6.17 -6.17
CA ARG A 343 5.36 -6.35 -4.78
C ARG A 343 6.53 -5.43 -4.42
N ILE A 344 7.46 -5.20 -5.34
CA ILE A 344 8.56 -4.26 -5.15
C ILE A 344 7.99 -2.85 -5.02
N GLY A 345 7.10 -2.43 -5.93
CA GLY A 345 6.44 -1.12 -5.86
C GLY A 345 5.60 -0.94 -4.60
N GLU A 346 4.89 -1.97 -4.14
CA GLU A 346 4.14 -1.93 -2.87
C GLU A 346 5.09 -1.82 -1.67
N ALA A 347 6.21 -2.55 -1.67
CA ALA A 347 7.21 -2.50 -0.61
C ALA A 347 7.93 -1.13 -0.56
N GLU A 348 8.31 -0.57 -1.70
CA GLU A 348 8.91 0.76 -1.82
C GLU A 348 7.94 1.85 -1.37
N ALA A 349 6.69 1.83 -1.86
CA ALA A 349 5.66 2.78 -1.45
C ALA A 349 5.36 2.69 0.06
N ARG A 350 5.34 1.47 0.61
CA ARG A 350 5.15 1.26 2.06
C ARG A 350 6.34 1.75 2.88
N CYS A 351 7.57 1.51 2.40
CA CYS A 351 8.79 2.02 3.03
C CYS A 351 8.78 3.55 3.07
N ASP A 352 8.51 4.20 1.94
CA ASP A 352 8.43 5.66 1.83
C ASP A 352 7.32 6.24 2.72
N ALA A 353 6.17 5.58 2.79
CA ALA A 353 5.09 5.97 3.70
C ALA A 353 5.54 5.87 5.17
N THR A 354 6.19 4.77 5.57
CA THR A 354 6.69 4.57 6.94
C THR A 354 7.80 5.57 7.30
N ILE A 355 8.70 5.90 6.36
CA ILE A 355 9.74 6.92 6.56
C ILE A 355 9.10 8.29 6.77
N LYS A 356 8.11 8.67 5.95
CA LYS A 356 7.39 9.94 6.10
C LYS A 356 6.62 10.01 7.42
N GLU A 357 5.98 8.92 7.83
CA GLU A 357 5.31 8.82 9.13
C GLU A 357 6.30 8.96 10.29
N ALA A 358 7.45 8.29 10.23
CA ALA A 358 8.48 8.38 11.27
C ALA A 358 9.05 9.79 11.40
N ILE A 359 9.35 10.46 10.28
CA ILE A 359 9.83 11.85 10.27
C ILE A 359 8.76 12.80 10.81
N ALA A 360 7.49 12.62 10.41
CA ALA A 360 6.39 13.45 10.91
C ALA A 360 6.17 13.25 12.43
N GLU A 361 6.32 12.02 12.93
CA GLU A 361 6.20 11.72 14.35
C GLU A 361 7.41 12.24 15.15
N GLU A 362 8.64 12.15 14.60
CA GLU A 362 9.83 12.75 15.19
C GLU A 362 9.67 14.26 15.34
N GLN A 363 9.19 14.95 14.28
CA GLN A 363 8.90 16.39 14.32
C GLN A 363 7.81 16.72 15.35
N ARG A 364 6.74 15.91 15.42
CA ARG A 364 5.68 16.07 16.42
C ARG A 364 6.21 15.91 17.84
N MET A 365 7.03 14.88 18.09
CA MET A 365 7.64 14.64 19.39
C MET A 365 8.62 15.74 19.78
N ALA A 366 9.48 16.20 18.86
CA ALA A 366 10.39 17.31 19.11
C ALA A 366 9.63 18.60 19.49
N ALA A 367 8.54 18.91 18.79
CA ALA A 367 7.67 20.04 19.12
C ALA A 367 6.97 19.88 20.49
N ARG A 368 6.51 18.67 20.83
CA ARG A 368 5.97 18.36 22.16
C ARG A 368 7.01 18.56 23.25
N PHE A 369 8.21 17.99 23.09
CA PHE A 369 9.27 18.13 24.09
C PHE A 369 9.68 19.57 24.28
N LEU A 370 9.78 20.37 23.21
CA LEU A 370 10.02 21.80 23.29
C LEU A 370 8.95 22.51 24.12
N ASN A 371 7.68 22.28 23.81
CA ASN A 371 6.57 22.84 24.59
C ASN A 371 6.60 22.38 26.06
N ASP A 372 6.84 21.10 26.31
CA ASP A 372 6.91 20.55 27.67
C ASP A 372 8.10 21.13 28.44
N THR A 373 9.26 21.36 27.82
CA THR A 373 10.38 22.08 28.45
C THR A 373 10.05 23.52 28.76
N GLU A 374 9.34 24.24 27.88
CA GLU A 374 8.93 25.62 28.14
C GLU A 374 7.87 25.71 29.24
N ILE A 375 6.91 24.77 29.28
CA ILE A 375 5.95 24.64 30.38
C ILE A 375 6.68 24.33 31.69
N ALA A 376 7.61 23.38 31.69
CA ALA A 376 8.38 23.01 32.88
C ALA A 376 9.30 24.16 33.37
N LYS A 377 9.89 24.94 32.47
CA LYS A 377 10.64 26.16 32.82
C LYS A 377 9.71 27.20 33.43
N ALA A 378 8.58 27.48 32.80
CA ALA A 378 7.60 28.44 33.32
C ALA A 378 7.06 28.02 34.70
N GLN A 379 6.80 26.72 34.88
CA GLN A 379 6.37 26.15 36.16
C GLN A 379 7.45 26.31 37.23
N ARG A 380 8.71 25.97 36.91
CA ARG A 380 9.85 26.14 37.82
C ARG A 380 10.06 27.61 38.20
N ASP A 381 10.00 28.51 37.23
CA ASP A 381 10.18 29.95 37.46
C ASP A 381 9.03 30.53 38.30
N PHE A 382 7.80 30.04 38.08
CA PHE A 382 6.66 30.36 38.92
C PHE A 382 6.86 29.84 40.36
N GLU A 383 7.29 28.59 40.53
CA GLU A 383 7.56 27.99 41.85
C GLU A 383 8.70 28.69 42.59
N LEU A 384 9.78 29.05 41.90
CA LEU A 384 10.89 29.82 42.47
C LEU A 384 10.42 31.21 42.92
N LYS A 385 9.66 31.93 42.07
CA LYS A 385 9.10 33.23 42.45
C LYS A 385 8.14 33.10 43.63
N LYS A 386 7.27 32.09 43.63
CA LYS A 386 6.37 31.80 44.74
C LYS A 386 7.15 31.54 46.04
N ALA A 387 8.20 30.73 46.00
CA ALA A 387 9.03 30.46 47.16
C ALA A 387 9.73 31.73 47.69
N VAL A 388 10.22 32.60 46.79
CA VAL A 388 10.79 33.91 47.18
C VAL A 388 9.74 34.79 47.87
N TYR A 389 8.54 34.90 47.30
CA TYR A 389 7.45 35.68 47.91
C TYR A 389 6.96 35.07 49.22
N ASP A 390 6.88 33.75 49.32
CA ASP A 390 6.49 33.06 50.55
C ASP A 390 7.52 33.32 51.66
N VAL A 391 8.82 33.29 51.36
CA VAL A 391 9.88 33.69 52.30
C VAL A 391 9.67 35.15 52.73
N GLU A 392 9.44 36.06 51.79
CA GLU A 392 9.24 37.49 52.09
C GLU A 392 8.01 37.73 52.98
N VAL A 393 6.88 37.09 52.66
CA VAL A 393 5.64 37.14 53.45
C VAL A 393 5.85 36.54 54.84
N GLN A 394 6.51 35.38 54.95
CA GLN A 394 6.79 34.75 56.25
C GLN A 394 7.74 35.59 57.10
N THR A 395 8.75 36.23 56.49
CA THR A 395 9.67 37.13 57.20
C THR A 395 8.90 38.33 57.75
N LYS A 396 8.03 38.96 56.94
CA LYS A 396 7.17 40.08 57.37
C LYS A 396 6.15 39.67 58.42
N LYS A 397 5.60 38.46 58.33
CA LYS A 397 4.66 37.92 59.30
C LYS A 397 5.34 37.61 60.64
N ALA A 398 6.53 37.03 60.62
CA ALA A 398 7.35 36.81 61.81
C ALA A 398 7.79 38.12 62.47
N GLU A 399 8.15 39.15 61.69
CA GLU A 399 8.39 40.51 62.20
C GLU A 399 7.15 41.09 62.90
N ALA A 400 5.96 40.92 62.32
CA ALA A 400 4.69 41.38 62.90
C ALA A 400 4.30 40.60 64.17
N GLU A 401 4.49 39.27 64.17
CA GLU A 401 4.25 38.41 65.35
C GLU A 401 5.23 38.74 66.48
N MET A 402 6.52 38.93 66.18
CA MET A 402 7.52 39.40 67.17
C MET A 402 7.16 40.78 67.74
N ALA A 403 6.66 41.70 66.92
CA ALA A 403 6.19 43.00 67.40
C ALA A 403 4.97 42.87 68.33
N TYR A 404 4.05 41.96 68.02
CA TYR A 404 2.88 41.67 68.86
C TYR A 404 3.29 41.03 70.20
N GLU A 405 4.17 40.02 70.18
CA GLU A 405 4.67 39.36 71.39
C GLU A 405 5.46 40.31 72.29
N LEU A 406 6.31 41.16 71.72
CA LEU A 406 7.04 42.19 72.46
C LEU A 406 6.08 43.17 73.15
N GLN A 407 5.01 43.57 72.47
CA GLN A 407 4.00 44.48 73.02
C GLN A 407 3.17 43.80 74.12
N ALA A 408 2.81 42.53 73.95
CA ALA A 408 2.15 41.74 74.97
C ALA A 408 3.03 41.54 76.22
N ALA A 409 4.33 41.30 76.04
CA ALA A 409 5.30 41.19 77.13
C ALA A 409 5.48 42.51 77.90
N LYS A 410 5.63 43.65 77.21
CA LYS A 410 5.66 44.98 77.83
C LYS A 410 4.39 45.26 78.65
N THR A 411 3.22 44.90 78.11
CA THR A 411 1.94 45.12 78.79
C THR A 411 1.82 44.25 80.05
N LYS A 412 2.25 42.98 80.00
CA LYS A 412 2.32 42.10 81.18
C LYS A 412 3.26 42.63 82.26
N GLN A 413 4.41 43.20 81.88
CA GLN A 413 5.36 43.77 82.82
C GLN A 413 4.77 44.96 83.57
N ARG A 414 4.04 45.84 82.87
CA ARG A 414 3.37 47.01 83.46
C ARG A 414 2.25 46.63 84.44
N ILE A 415 1.44 45.60 84.13
CA ILE A 415 0.42 45.07 85.05
C ILE A 415 1.06 44.52 86.34
N LYS A 416 2.23 43.89 86.23
CA LYS A 416 2.94 43.30 87.37
C LYS A 416 3.51 44.37 88.31
N GLU A 417 3.95 45.52 87.77
CA GLU A 417 4.36 46.68 88.56
C GLU A 417 3.18 47.30 89.33
N GLU A 418 2.02 47.47 88.70
CA GLU A 418 0.81 47.97 89.36
C GLU A 418 0.33 47.04 90.49
N GLN A 419 0.36 45.71 90.28
CA GLN A 419 0.04 44.73 91.33
C GLN A 419 0.98 44.81 92.53
N MET A 420 2.26 45.14 92.31
CA MET A 420 3.24 45.27 93.39
C MET A 420 2.93 46.48 94.28
N GLN A 421 2.42 47.58 93.72
CA GLN A 421 2.04 48.76 94.49
C GLN A 421 0.84 48.51 95.41
N ILE A 422 -0.14 47.72 94.97
CA ILE A 422 -1.31 47.34 95.80
C ILE A 422 -0.85 46.56 97.04
N LYS A 423 0.12 45.66 96.89
CA LYS A 423 0.64 44.81 97.98
C LYS A 423 1.40 45.58 99.06
N VAL A 424 1.97 46.74 98.72
CA VAL A 424 2.66 47.62 99.68
C VAL A 424 1.67 48.38 100.57
N VAL A 425 0.49 48.71 100.05
CA VAL A 425 -0.56 49.44 100.81
C VAL A 425 -1.28 48.54 101.83
N GLU A 426 -1.52 47.26 101.51
CA GLU A 426 -2.08 46.30 102.49
C GLU A 426 -1.14 46.08 103.68
N ARG A 427 0.18 45.98 103.41
CA ARG A 427 1.20 45.72 104.43
C ARG A 427 1.36 46.88 105.43
N THR A 428 1.17 48.12 105.00
CA THR A 428 1.26 49.29 105.88
C THR A 428 0.06 49.44 106.81
N GLN A 429 -1.12 48.96 106.42
CA GLN A 429 -2.31 48.96 107.29
C GLN A 429 -2.26 47.89 108.39
N GLU A 430 -1.64 46.72 108.13
CA GLU A 430 -1.47 45.67 109.15
C GLU A 430 -0.55 46.09 110.32
N ILE A 431 0.48 46.90 110.05
CA ILE A 431 1.44 47.36 111.08
C ILE A 431 0.76 48.32 112.07
N ALA A 432 -0.12 49.20 111.60
CA ALA A 432 -0.81 50.18 112.45
C ALA A 432 -1.77 49.54 113.48
N VAL A 433 -2.34 48.37 113.16
CA VAL A 433 -3.26 47.66 114.05
C VAL A 433 -2.51 46.93 115.17
N GLN A 434 -1.31 46.40 114.91
CA GLN A 434 -0.53 45.69 115.94
C GLN A 434 0.06 46.61 117.01
N GLU A 435 0.34 47.87 116.67
CA GLU A 435 0.97 48.83 117.59
C GLU A 435 0.02 49.27 118.73
N GLN A 436 -1.30 49.27 118.49
CA GLN A 436 -2.29 49.57 119.53
C GLN A 436 -2.52 48.43 120.52
N GLU A 437 -2.31 47.16 120.13
CA GLU A 437 -2.48 46.02 121.05
C GLU A 437 -1.30 45.88 122.05
N MET A 438 -0.10 46.33 121.69
CA MET A 438 1.08 46.26 122.57
C MET A 438 0.95 47.12 123.84
N GLN A 439 0.41 48.34 123.74
CA GLN A 439 0.35 49.27 124.87
C GLN A 439 -0.59 48.80 126.00
N ARG A 440 -1.55 47.92 125.70
CA ARG A 440 -2.48 47.38 126.70
C ARG A 440 -1.84 46.26 127.54
N ARG A 441 -0.93 45.47 126.95
CA ARG A 441 -0.20 44.36 127.62
C ARG A 441 0.92 44.84 128.55
N GLU A 442 1.51 45.99 128.26
CA GLU A 442 2.65 46.51 129.03
C GLU A 442 2.27 46.91 130.47
N ARG A 443 1.04 47.39 130.70
CA ARG A 443 0.57 47.82 132.03
C ARG A 443 0.15 46.68 132.97
N GLU A 444 -0.08 45.48 132.46
CA GLU A 444 -0.45 44.31 133.28
C GLU A 444 0.76 43.53 133.82
N LEU A 445 1.91 43.57 133.13
CA LEU A 445 3.09 42.78 133.47
C LEU A 445 4.06 43.50 134.43
N GLU A 446 3.94 44.82 134.62
CA GLU A 446 4.89 45.62 135.40
C GLU A 446 4.71 45.53 136.93
N ALA A 447 3.55 45.09 137.43
CA ALA A 447 3.24 45.06 138.87
C ALA A 447 3.67 43.77 139.62
N THR A 448 3.96 42.68 138.90
CA THR A 448 4.04 41.33 139.52
C THR A 448 5.47 40.74 139.58
N ILE A 449 6.42 41.20 138.76
CA ILE A 449 7.71 40.49 138.57
C ILE A 449 8.94 41.31 138.98
N ARG A 450 8.88 42.64 139.04
CA ARG A 450 10.07 43.50 139.00
C ARG A 450 10.85 43.73 140.31
N ARG A 451 10.56 43.09 141.45
CA ARG A 451 11.23 43.47 142.74
C ARG A 451 11.94 42.39 143.57
N PRO A 452 11.68 41.06 143.46
CA PRO A 452 12.42 40.07 144.26
C PRO A 452 13.65 39.38 143.62
N ALA A 453 13.74 39.25 142.28
CA ALA A 453 14.54 38.16 141.68
C ALA A 453 16.06 38.40 141.46
N GLU A 454 16.58 39.56 141.04
CA GLU A 454 18.02 39.63 140.64
C GLU A 454 19.01 40.10 141.72
N ALA A 455 18.54 40.34 142.96
CA ALA A 455 19.44 40.50 144.11
C ALA A 455 20.30 39.23 144.36
N GLU A 456 19.87 38.05 143.91
CA GLU A 456 20.68 36.82 143.94
C GLU A 456 21.80 36.80 142.91
N LYS A 457 21.58 37.37 141.72
CA LYS A 457 22.56 37.34 140.62
C LYS A 457 23.87 38.03 140.98
N TYR A 458 23.78 39.15 141.69
CA TYR A 458 24.95 39.89 142.17
C TYR A 458 25.82 39.09 143.16
N LYS A 459 25.23 38.17 143.92
CA LYS A 459 25.94 37.34 144.90
C LYS A 459 26.71 36.18 144.24
N LEU A 460 26.23 35.70 143.08
CA LEU A 460 26.79 34.53 142.39
C LEU A 460 28.04 34.87 141.55
N GLU A 461 28.10 36.04 140.91
CA GLU A 461 29.27 36.42 140.08
C GLU A 461 30.53 36.71 140.90
N LYS A 462 30.41 37.31 142.10
CA LYS A 462 31.56 37.54 142.98
C LYS A 462 32.23 36.25 143.47
N LEU A 463 31.46 35.15 143.58
CA LEU A 463 31.97 33.82 143.89
C LEU A 463 32.74 33.18 142.71
N ALA A 464 32.36 33.48 141.46
CA ALA A 464 33.08 33.02 140.27
C ALA A 464 34.41 33.77 140.08
N GLU A 465 34.47 35.05 140.46
CA GLU A 465 35.70 35.86 140.48
C GLU A 465 36.75 35.29 141.44
N ALA A 466 36.33 34.75 142.59
CA ALA A 466 37.22 34.10 143.56
C ALA A 466 37.81 32.77 143.06
N ASN A 467 37.03 31.97 142.32
CA ASN A 467 37.51 30.71 141.73
C ASN A 467 38.49 30.94 140.57
N LYS A 468 38.33 32.03 139.82
CA LYS A 468 39.27 32.42 138.76
C LYS A 468 40.65 32.79 139.33
N LEU A 469 40.69 33.43 140.51
CA LEU A 469 41.95 33.76 141.19
C LEU A 469 42.68 32.52 141.73
N ARG A 470 41.95 31.51 142.23
CA ARG A 470 42.53 30.26 142.76
C ARG A 470 43.32 29.49 141.70
N VAL A 471 42.78 29.40 140.47
CA VAL A 471 43.43 28.70 139.34
C VAL A 471 44.69 29.42 138.86
N ILE A 472 44.73 30.75 138.94
CA ILE A 472 45.92 31.54 138.56
C ILE A 472 47.03 31.36 139.60
N LEU A 473 46.71 31.32 140.89
CA LEU A 473 47.68 31.12 141.98
C LEU A 473 48.23 29.68 142.05
N GLU A 474 47.44 28.66 141.69
CA GLU A 474 47.94 27.28 141.51
C GLU A 474 48.90 27.17 140.31
N ALA A 475 48.60 27.86 139.20
CA ALA A 475 49.50 27.93 138.04
C ALA A 475 50.79 28.72 138.33
N GLU A 476 50.75 29.75 139.20
CA GLU A 476 51.94 30.47 139.67
C GLU A 476 52.78 29.61 140.63
N ALA A 477 52.17 28.80 141.49
CA ALA A 477 52.89 27.87 142.38
C ALA A 477 53.56 26.72 141.63
N GLU A 478 52.95 26.19 140.57
CA GLU A 478 53.60 25.24 139.65
C GLU A 478 54.73 25.91 138.83
N ALA A 479 54.57 27.17 138.46
CA ALA A 479 55.62 27.94 137.78
C ALA A 479 56.83 28.24 138.69
N GLU A 480 56.63 28.47 140.00
CA GLU A 480 57.72 28.65 140.96
C GLU A 480 58.46 27.32 141.24
N ALA A 481 57.76 26.18 141.23
CA ALA A 481 58.37 24.85 141.33
C ALA A 481 59.19 24.47 140.08
N ILE A 482 58.74 24.90 138.89
CA ILE A 482 59.50 24.80 137.64
C ILE A 482 60.71 25.76 137.64
N LYS A 483 60.59 26.96 138.23
CA LYS A 483 61.74 27.87 138.42
C LYS A 483 62.85 27.24 139.25
N VAL A 484 62.54 26.58 140.37
CA VAL A 484 63.56 26.00 141.26
C VAL A 484 64.15 24.70 140.68
N ARG A 485 63.37 23.88 139.97
CA ARG A 485 63.92 22.77 139.15
C ARG A 485 64.75 23.29 137.97
N GLY A 486 64.29 24.35 137.34
CA GLY A 486 64.94 25.04 136.23
C GLY A 486 66.23 25.74 136.64
N GLU A 487 66.36 26.24 137.86
CA GLU A 487 67.61 26.80 138.39
C GLU A 487 68.66 25.71 138.68
N ALA A 488 68.23 24.53 139.13
CA ALA A 488 69.11 23.37 139.33
C ALA A 488 69.53 22.69 138.01
N GLU A 489 68.60 22.59 137.05
CA GLU A 489 68.88 22.09 135.69
C GLU A 489 69.61 23.14 134.83
N ALA A 490 69.40 24.43 135.08
CA ALA A 490 70.15 25.51 134.44
C ALA A 490 71.53 25.75 135.07
N PHE A 491 71.81 25.36 136.31
CA PHE A 491 73.20 25.33 136.80
C PHE A 491 73.99 24.20 136.13
N ALA A 492 73.34 23.06 135.86
CA ALA A 492 73.89 21.95 135.06
C ALA A 492 73.99 22.30 133.56
N ILE A 493 72.99 23.00 133.00
CA ILE A 493 73.01 23.52 131.64
C ILE A 493 73.95 24.73 131.56
N ALA A 494 74.18 25.56 132.57
CA ALA A 494 75.14 26.68 132.51
C ALA A 494 76.58 26.17 132.47
N ALA A 495 76.89 25.06 133.15
CA ALA A 495 78.16 24.36 133.00
C ALA A 495 78.31 23.73 131.60
N LYS A 496 77.23 23.20 131.04
CA LYS A 496 77.18 22.64 129.68
C LYS A 496 77.17 23.71 128.58
N SER A 497 76.53 24.84 128.82
CA SER A 497 76.40 26.04 128.00
C SER A 497 77.65 26.90 128.09
N LYS A 498 78.47 26.83 129.14
CA LYS A 498 79.79 27.44 129.15
C LYS A 498 80.78 26.65 128.28
N ALA A 499 80.65 25.31 128.27
CA ALA A 499 81.40 24.44 127.36
C ALA A 499 80.90 24.55 125.89
N GLU A 500 79.59 24.63 125.67
CA GLU A 500 78.99 24.79 124.34
C GLU A 500 79.07 26.24 123.83
N ALA A 501 79.11 27.26 124.70
CA ALA A 501 79.36 28.66 124.31
C ALA A 501 80.86 28.96 124.12
N GLU A 502 81.79 28.27 124.79
CA GLU A 502 83.21 28.33 124.38
C GLU A 502 83.43 27.61 123.05
N GLN A 503 82.68 26.54 122.77
CA GLN A 503 82.69 25.86 121.47
C GLN A 503 82.01 26.69 120.37
N MET A 504 80.91 27.38 120.69
CA MET A 504 80.20 28.28 119.76
C MET A 504 80.85 29.66 119.62
N ALA A 505 81.55 30.18 120.62
CA ALA A 505 82.37 31.39 120.50
C ALA A 505 83.62 31.12 119.65
N LYS A 506 84.26 29.95 119.82
CA LYS A 506 85.34 29.51 118.90
C LYS A 506 84.82 29.21 117.49
N LYS A 507 83.60 28.68 117.34
CA LYS A 507 82.95 28.58 116.02
C LYS A 507 82.57 29.95 115.45
N ALA A 508 82.09 30.89 116.25
CA ALA A 508 81.70 32.24 115.79
C ALA A 508 82.92 33.15 115.51
N GLU A 509 84.05 32.97 116.20
CA GLU A 509 85.35 33.58 115.84
C GLU A 509 85.93 32.95 114.57
N ALA A 510 85.84 31.62 114.43
CA ALA A 510 86.23 30.94 113.19
C ALA A 510 85.35 31.33 112.00
N TRP A 511 84.13 31.82 112.22
CA TRP A 511 83.22 32.25 111.15
C TRP A 511 83.34 33.74 110.81
N ARG A 512 84.12 34.53 111.57
CA ARG A 512 84.45 35.93 111.26
C ARG A 512 85.68 36.10 110.36
N GLU A 513 86.56 35.12 110.27
CA GLU A 513 87.71 35.15 109.33
C GLU A 513 87.47 34.41 108.01
N TYR A 514 86.35 33.70 107.85
CA TYR A 514 85.95 33.11 106.57
C TYR A 514 85.12 34.09 105.74
N ARG A 515 85.80 35.07 105.15
CA ARG A 515 85.25 35.90 104.07
C ARG A 515 85.16 35.01 102.81
N GLU A 516 83.93 34.72 102.37
CA GLU A 516 83.48 34.14 101.06
C GLU A 516 82.85 32.73 101.00
N ALA A 517 82.83 31.89 102.05
CA ALA A 517 82.39 30.48 101.89
C ALA A 517 81.03 30.08 102.53
N ALA A 518 80.31 31.01 103.17
CA ALA A 518 79.04 30.69 103.86
C ALA A 518 77.84 30.42 102.91
N MET A 519 77.98 30.71 101.62
CA MET A 519 76.90 30.52 100.64
C MET A 519 76.79 29.05 100.15
N VAL A 520 77.83 28.25 100.33
CA VAL A 520 77.92 26.89 99.77
C VAL A 520 77.32 25.83 100.72
N ASP A 521 77.40 26.06 102.04
CA ASP A 521 76.87 25.13 103.05
C ASP A 521 75.32 25.11 103.06
N MET A 522 74.69 26.28 102.87
CA MET A 522 73.22 26.38 102.72
C MET A 522 72.73 25.75 101.40
N LEU A 523 73.59 25.67 100.39
CA LEU A 523 73.31 25.05 99.10
C LEU A 523 73.39 23.52 99.17
N LEU A 524 74.28 22.96 99.98
CA LEU A 524 74.41 21.51 100.22
C LEU A 524 73.28 20.93 101.08
N ASP A 525 72.67 21.73 101.95
CA ASP A 525 71.54 21.30 102.79
C ASP A 525 70.18 21.36 102.06
N THR A 526 70.11 22.12 100.96
CA THR A 526 68.90 22.29 100.12
C THR A 526 68.91 21.39 98.88
N LEU A 527 70.08 21.00 98.37
CA LEU A 527 70.25 20.06 97.26
C LEU A 527 69.55 18.69 97.46
N PRO A 528 69.54 18.06 98.65
CA PRO A 528 68.82 16.80 98.87
C PRO A 528 67.29 16.96 98.75
N LYS A 529 66.74 18.14 99.08
CA LYS A 529 65.30 18.41 99.01
C LYS A 529 64.81 18.62 97.57
N VAL A 530 65.66 19.19 96.70
CA VAL A 530 65.38 19.33 95.26
C VAL A 530 65.49 17.98 94.54
N ALA A 531 66.44 17.12 94.93
CA ALA A 531 66.57 15.76 94.39
C ALA A 531 65.37 14.85 94.74
N ALA A 532 64.75 15.04 95.92
CA ALA A 532 63.60 14.27 96.35
C ALA A 532 62.31 14.59 95.55
N GLU A 533 62.09 15.85 95.15
CA GLU A 533 60.90 16.26 94.38
C GLU A 533 60.99 15.89 92.89
N VAL A 534 62.18 15.85 92.31
CA VAL A 534 62.39 15.44 90.90
C VAL A 534 62.14 13.92 90.72
N ALA A 535 62.27 13.12 91.77
CA ALA A 535 62.00 11.67 91.75
C ALA A 535 60.54 11.29 92.04
N ALA A 536 59.71 12.22 92.54
CA ALA A 536 58.32 11.98 92.91
C ALA A 536 57.42 11.41 91.78
N PRO A 537 57.56 11.83 90.50
CA PRO A 537 56.72 11.31 89.42
C PRO A 537 57.02 9.84 89.06
N LEU A 538 58.21 9.34 89.38
CA LEU A 538 58.59 7.94 89.19
C LEU A 538 58.00 7.01 90.26
N SER A 539 57.76 7.53 91.47
CA SER A 539 57.19 6.77 92.59
C SER A 539 55.67 6.56 92.49
N GLN A 540 54.95 7.35 91.69
CA GLN A 540 53.49 7.27 91.57
C GLN A 540 53.01 6.38 90.41
N ALA A 541 53.90 5.90 89.53
CA ALA A 541 53.53 5.07 88.38
C ALA A 541 53.55 3.57 88.72
N LYS A 542 52.37 2.95 88.86
CA LYS A 542 52.24 1.53 89.25
C LYS A 542 52.56 0.50 88.15
N LYS A 543 52.62 0.89 86.87
CA LYS A 543 53.02 -0.01 85.76
C LYS A 543 53.54 0.80 84.57
N ILE A 544 54.79 0.55 84.17
CA ILE A 544 55.41 1.13 82.97
C ILE A 544 55.63 -0.02 81.98
N THR A 545 55.00 0.05 80.80
CA THR A 545 55.14 -0.99 79.75
C THR A 545 55.90 -0.35 78.59
N MET A 546 57.10 -0.86 78.29
CA MET A 546 58.00 -0.31 77.28
C MET A 546 58.13 -1.33 76.14
N VAL A 547 57.81 -0.96 74.90
CA VAL A 547 57.83 -1.85 73.72
C VAL A 547 58.93 -1.38 72.77
N SER A 548 59.89 -2.25 72.43
CA SER A 548 60.91 -1.99 71.40
C SER A 548 60.93 -3.08 70.34
N SER A 549 60.93 -2.69 69.07
CA SER A 549 61.12 -3.56 67.91
C SER A 549 61.95 -2.80 66.86
N GLY A 550 63.26 -2.72 67.04
CA GLY A 550 64.21 -2.08 66.10
C GLY A 550 65.11 -1.01 66.73
N ASN A 551 66.32 -0.82 66.17
CA ASN A 551 67.46 -0.08 66.72
C ASN A 551 67.10 1.24 67.43
N GLY A 552 66.98 1.15 68.76
CA GLY A 552 66.68 2.24 69.67
C GLY A 552 66.35 1.67 71.05
N GLU A 553 67.17 2.05 72.04
CA GLU A 553 67.13 1.51 73.40
C GLU A 553 65.80 1.71 74.13
N VAL A 554 65.43 0.68 74.89
CA VAL A 554 64.25 0.60 75.75
C VAL A 554 64.68 -0.07 77.05
N GLY A 555 64.68 0.68 78.15
CA GLY A 555 65.12 0.27 79.48
C GLY A 555 65.36 1.45 80.43
N ALA A 556 65.49 1.19 81.73
CA ALA A 556 65.63 2.19 82.79
C ALA A 556 66.77 3.21 82.57
N VAL A 557 67.76 2.88 81.74
CA VAL A 557 68.94 3.71 81.42
C VAL A 557 68.57 4.99 80.65
N LYS A 558 67.56 4.96 79.77
CA LYS A 558 67.11 6.14 79.01
C LYS A 558 66.37 7.15 79.89
N LEU A 559 65.63 6.62 80.87
CA LEU A 559 64.80 7.40 81.79
C LEU A 559 65.65 8.23 82.76
N THR A 560 66.77 7.69 83.22
CA THR A 560 67.76 8.45 84.00
C THR A 560 68.45 9.56 83.21
N GLY A 561 68.59 9.42 81.89
CA GLY A 561 69.21 10.43 81.02
C GLY A 561 68.33 11.66 80.76
N GLU A 562 67.01 11.47 80.63
CA GLU A 562 66.08 12.60 80.42
C GLU A 562 65.94 13.47 81.67
N VAL A 563 65.96 12.87 82.86
CA VAL A 563 65.92 13.61 84.14
C VAL A 563 67.14 14.55 84.27
N LEU A 564 68.32 14.10 83.86
CA LEU A 564 69.53 14.92 83.86
C LEU A 564 69.46 16.10 82.87
N GLN A 565 68.80 15.94 81.72
CA GLN A 565 68.61 17.05 80.78
C GLN A 565 67.68 18.15 81.31
N ILE A 566 66.69 17.78 82.11
CA ILE A 566 65.75 18.75 82.71
C ILE A 566 66.48 19.61 83.75
N VAL A 567 67.30 19.01 84.60
CA VAL A 567 68.06 19.73 85.64
C VAL A 567 68.99 20.79 85.02
N ASN A 568 69.62 20.48 83.88
CA ASN A 568 70.52 21.43 83.20
C ASN A 568 69.82 22.66 82.59
N LYS A 569 68.49 22.63 82.37
CA LYS A 569 67.76 23.78 81.80
C LYS A 569 67.17 24.74 82.84
N ILE A 570 67.15 24.35 84.12
CA ILE A 570 66.56 25.15 85.21
C ILE A 570 67.26 26.53 85.38
N PRO A 571 68.59 26.66 85.31
CA PRO A 571 69.25 27.96 85.51
C PRO A 571 68.89 29.01 84.45
N GLU A 572 68.76 28.60 83.17
CA GLU A 572 68.39 29.50 82.07
C GLU A 572 66.95 30.02 82.21
N LEU A 573 66.04 29.21 82.76
CA LEU A 573 64.65 29.58 82.97
C LEU A 573 64.48 30.62 84.10
N VAL A 574 65.26 30.48 85.18
CA VAL A 574 65.23 31.46 86.29
C VAL A 574 65.77 32.81 85.84
N LYS A 575 66.81 32.81 85.01
CA LYS A 575 67.35 34.03 84.38
C LYS A 575 66.30 34.73 83.50
N SER A 576 65.53 33.99 82.71
CA SER A 576 64.53 34.60 81.81
C SER A 576 63.34 35.21 82.57
N ILE A 577 63.00 34.69 83.76
CA ILE A 577 61.83 35.13 84.53
C ILE A 577 62.17 36.25 85.52
N THR A 578 63.34 36.19 86.16
CA THR A 578 63.69 37.09 87.28
C THR A 578 64.74 38.15 86.92
N GLY A 579 65.38 38.03 85.75
CA GLY A 579 66.46 38.91 85.33
C GLY A 579 67.77 38.74 86.11
N VAL A 580 67.79 37.89 87.14
CA VAL A 580 68.99 37.62 87.94
C VAL A 580 69.71 36.40 87.38
N ASP A 581 70.95 36.58 86.95
CA ASP A 581 71.77 35.52 86.38
C ASP A 581 72.58 34.81 87.48
N ILE A 582 72.02 33.73 88.02
CA ILE A 582 72.63 32.90 89.08
C ILE A 582 73.95 32.28 88.59
N SER A 583 74.13 32.17 87.28
CA SER A 583 75.32 31.63 86.63
C SER A 583 76.57 32.52 86.82
N ARG A 584 76.40 33.82 87.11
CA ARG A 584 77.53 34.72 87.38
C ARG A 584 78.06 34.63 88.81
N SER A 585 77.22 34.30 89.79
CA SER A 585 77.63 34.10 91.19
C SER A 585 78.45 32.82 91.43
N VAL A 586 78.67 32.01 90.39
CA VAL A 586 79.42 30.74 90.47
C VAL A 586 80.83 30.86 89.85
N HIS A 587 81.22 31.99 89.24
CA HIS A 587 82.54 32.13 88.59
C HIS A 587 83.39 33.33 89.00
N ALA A 588 82.98 34.14 89.99
CA ALA A 588 83.77 35.28 90.43
C ALA A 588 83.31 35.81 91.81
N GLY A 589 84.18 36.13 92.76
CA GLY A 589 85.65 36.24 92.61
C GLY A 589 86.07 37.18 91.50
#